data_AF-A0A528GZ35-F1
#
_entry.id   AF-A0A528GZ35-F1
#
_cell.length_a   1.000
_cell.length_b   1.000
_cell.length_c   1.000
_cell.angle_alpha   90.00
_cell.angle_beta   90.00
_cell.angle_gamma   90.00
#
_symmetry.space_group_name_H-M   'P 1'
#
loop_
_entity.id
_entity.type
_entity.pdbx_description
1 polymer ?
#
loop_
_entity_poly.entity_id
_entity_poly.type
_entity_poly.pdbx_seq_one_letter_code
_entity_poly.pdbx_strand_id
1 'polypeptide(L)'
;VEALAAKLARPVANVSQHLQAMRRAGLVTSERDGKFVNYRLADESVLAAFASIRVVAERHSAEVERIVRGYFDRRDDMEPVSREELAGRMKDGLVTVIDVRPPDEFALGHLPGAINVPLGQLEQRLSDLAAKPEIVAYCRGPWC
;
A
#
# COMPACT_ATOMS: atom_id res chain seq x y z
N VAL A 1 -1.75 17.23 7.25
CA VAL A 1 -2.05 16.32 8.39
C VAL A 1 -3.42 15.66 8.25
N GLU A 2 -4.40 16.44 7.83
CA GLU A 2 -5.82 16.16 7.61
C GLU A 2 -6.04 14.94 6.70
N ALA A 3 -5.30 14.83 5.60
CA ALA A 3 -5.38 13.68 4.70
C ALA A 3 -5.04 12.36 5.42
N LEU A 4 -4.02 12.36 6.29
CA LEU A 4 -3.64 11.19 7.08
C LEU A 4 -4.68 10.89 8.18
N ALA A 5 -5.26 11.94 8.79
CA ALA A 5 -6.35 11.80 9.76
C ALA A 5 -7.59 11.14 9.13
N ALA A 6 -7.99 11.59 7.93
CA ALA A 6 -9.06 10.99 7.16
C ALA A 6 -8.77 9.52 6.81
N LYS A 7 -7.57 9.23 6.27
CA LYS A 7 -7.17 7.86 5.88
C LYS A 7 -7.12 6.88 7.07
N LEU A 8 -6.68 7.34 8.23
CA LEU A 8 -6.58 6.52 9.44
C LEU A 8 -7.90 6.44 10.23
N ALA A 9 -8.94 7.17 9.78
CA ALA A 9 -10.17 7.37 10.55
C ALA A 9 -9.90 7.81 12.00
N ARG A 10 -8.94 8.74 12.18
CA ARG A 10 -8.54 9.28 13.50
C ARG A 10 -8.72 10.81 13.54
N PRO A 11 -8.98 11.40 14.72
CA PRO A 11 -9.03 12.86 14.85
C PRO A 11 -7.72 13.53 14.42
N VAL A 12 -7.84 14.71 13.79
CA VAL A 12 -6.69 15.53 13.37
C VAL A 12 -5.74 15.82 14.54
N ALA A 13 -6.29 16.07 15.74
CA ALA A 13 -5.50 16.29 16.94
C ALA A 13 -4.59 15.10 17.29
N ASN A 14 -5.13 13.87 17.24
CA ASN A 14 -4.36 12.66 17.53
C ASN A 14 -3.25 12.43 16.49
N VAL A 15 -3.58 12.57 15.20
CA VAL A 15 -2.58 12.41 14.13
C VAL A 15 -1.50 13.50 14.24
N SER A 16 -1.89 14.74 14.51
CA SER A 16 -0.95 15.85 14.74
C SER A 16 -0.01 15.55 15.92
N GLN A 17 -0.54 15.04 17.04
CA GLN A 17 0.26 14.68 18.20
C GLN A 17 1.28 13.58 17.88
N HIS A 18 0.89 12.53 17.16
CA HIS A 18 1.81 11.47 16.74
C HIS A 18 2.89 12.00 15.77
N LEU A 19 2.52 12.81 14.78
CA LEU A 19 3.49 13.41 13.85
C LEU A 19 4.48 14.34 14.58
N GLN A 20 4.04 15.08 15.59
CA GLN A 20 4.93 15.88 16.43
C GLN A 20 5.86 15.01 17.29
N ALA A 21 5.40 13.85 17.78
CA ALA A 21 6.25 12.89 18.48
C ALA A 21 7.30 12.30 17.54
N MET A 22 6.89 11.87 16.35
CA MET A 22 7.80 11.36 15.32
C MET A 22 8.82 12.41 14.89
N ARG A 23 8.41 13.68 14.77
CA ARG A 23 9.33 14.79 14.44
C ARG A 23 10.37 15.01 15.54
N ARG A 24 9.95 14.98 16.81
CA ARG A 24 10.87 15.08 17.97
C ARG A 24 11.84 13.90 18.03
N ALA A 25 11.42 12.72 17.57
CA ALA A 25 12.26 11.54 17.45
C ALA A 25 13.13 11.52 16.18
N GLY A 26 13.06 12.54 15.31
CA GLY A 26 13.84 12.62 14.08
C GLY A 26 13.35 11.70 12.94
N LEU A 27 12.17 11.07 13.07
CA LEU A 27 11.63 10.16 12.06
C LEU A 27 10.97 10.89 10.89
N VAL A 28 10.48 12.09 11.13
CA VAL A 28 9.84 12.93 10.11
C VAL A 28 10.33 14.36 10.20
N THR A 29 10.37 15.03 9.06
CA THR A 29 10.52 16.49 8.97
C THR A 29 9.18 17.12 8.64
N SER A 30 9.05 18.42 8.89
CA SER A 30 7.83 19.16 8.59
C SER A 30 8.14 20.46 7.90
N GLU A 31 7.32 20.83 6.94
CA GLU A 31 7.38 22.10 6.22
C GLU A 31 6.01 22.77 6.27
N ARG A 32 6.00 24.09 6.45
CA ARG A 32 4.77 24.87 6.44
C ARG A 32 4.52 25.39 5.04
N ASP A 33 3.37 25.04 4.50
CA ASP A 33 2.90 25.48 3.19
C ASP A 33 1.58 26.23 3.37
N GLY A 34 1.67 27.55 3.48
CA GLY A 34 0.54 28.42 3.79
C GLY A 34 -0.14 28.05 5.12
N LYS A 35 -1.39 27.58 5.02
CA LYS A 35 -2.20 27.13 6.17
C LYS A 35 -1.93 25.67 6.55
N PHE A 36 -1.24 24.91 5.70
CA PHE A 36 -0.99 23.49 5.89
C PHE A 36 0.39 23.24 6.48
N VAL A 37 0.51 22.13 7.21
CA VAL A 37 1.79 21.58 7.64
C VAL A 37 1.95 20.22 6.97
N ASN A 38 2.94 20.12 6.10
CA ASN A 38 3.29 18.91 5.38
C ASN A 38 4.39 18.19 6.14
N TYR A 39 4.19 16.89 6.36
CA TYR A 39 5.19 16.02 6.98
C TYR A 39 5.72 15.06 5.93
N ARG A 40 7.02 14.78 5.99
CA ARG A 40 7.70 13.78 5.17
C ARG A 40 8.66 12.97 6.04
N LEU A 41 9.00 11.76 5.62
CA LEU A 41 10.08 11.02 6.28
C LEU A 41 11.35 11.88 6.31
N ALA A 42 12.15 11.74 7.36
CA ALA A 42 13.40 12.49 7.45
C ALA A 42 14.32 12.15 6.28
N ASP A 43 14.46 10.86 6.00
CA ASP A 43 15.18 10.28 4.87
C ASP A 43 14.82 8.78 4.73
N GLU A 44 15.41 8.12 3.74
CA GLU A 44 15.18 6.69 3.43
C GLU A 44 15.60 5.74 4.56
N SER A 45 16.51 6.13 5.46
CA SER A 45 16.94 5.28 6.57
C SER A 45 15.81 5.00 7.55
N VAL A 46 14.86 5.93 7.70
CA VAL A 46 13.66 5.75 8.52
C VAL A 46 12.79 4.62 7.98
N LEU A 47 12.64 4.57 6.65
CA LEU A 47 11.90 3.51 5.98
C LEU A 47 12.60 2.16 6.12
N ALA A 48 13.93 2.13 5.95
CA ALA A 48 14.73 0.92 6.12
C ALA A 48 14.68 0.38 7.55
N ALA A 49 14.70 1.25 8.56
CA ALA A 49 14.55 0.87 9.96
C ALA A 49 13.16 0.27 10.24
N PHE A 50 12.10 0.89 9.73
CA PHE A 50 10.75 0.34 9.84
C PHE A 50 10.61 -1.02 9.16
N ALA A 51 11.19 -1.19 7.96
CA ALA A 51 11.22 -2.46 7.26
C ALA A 51 11.97 -3.54 8.07
N SER A 52 13.07 -3.18 8.73
CA SER A 52 13.84 -4.10 9.58
C SER A 52 13.02 -4.54 10.81
N ILE A 53 12.29 -3.61 11.44
CA ILE A 53 11.37 -3.94 12.55
C ILE A 53 10.32 -4.96 12.09
N ARG A 54 9.78 -4.80 10.88
CA ARG A 54 8.81 -5.75 10.32
C ARG A 54 9.41 -7.14 10.13
N VAL A 55 10.61 -7.24 9.55
CA VAL A 55 11.28 -8.54 9.36
C VAL A 55 11.52 -9.25 10.70
N VAL A 56 11.93 -8.50 11.73
CA VAL A 56 12.09 -9.04 13.08
C VAL A 56 10.74 -9.50 13.64
N ALA A 57 9.70 -8.68 13.52
CA ALA A 57 8.36 -9.03 13.99
C ALA A 57 7.82 -10.29 13.30
N GLU A 58 8.02 -10.43 11.99
CA GLU A 58 7.62 -11.59 11.19
C GLU A 58 8.36 -12.86 11.62
N ARG A 59 9.65 -12.77 11.98
CA ARG A 59 10.45 -13.93 12.41
C ARG A 59 10.20 -14.37 13.85
N HIS A 60 9.82 -13.44 14.72
CA HIS A 60 9.80 -13.67 16.16
C HIS A 60 8.40 -13.62 16.78
N SER A 61 7.39 -13.16 16.03
CA SER A 61 6.00 -13.20 16.49
C SER A 61 5.21 -14.26 15.74
N ALA A 62 4.96 -15.38 16.43
CA ALA A 62 4.05 -16.43 15.96
C ALA A 62 2.62 -15.92 15.72
N GLU A 63 2.25 -14.77 16.27
CA GLU A 63 0.98 -14.09 15.98
C GLU A 63 1.00 -13.39 14.62
N VAL A 64 2.08 -12.68 14.28
CA VAL A 64 2.24 -12.04 12.97
C VAL A 64 2.28 -13.12 11.88
N GLU A 65 3.05 -14.19 12.08
CA GLU A 65 3.09 -15.32 11.18
C GLU A 65 1.70 -15.96 10.98
N ARG A 66 0.93 -16.16 12.06
CA ARG A 66 -0.44 -16.71 11.97
C ARG A 66 -1.42 -15.77 11.26
N ILE A 67 -1.33 -14.45 11.48
CA ILE A 67 -2.20 -13.47 10.80
C ILE A 67 -1.89 -13.46 9.29
N VAL A 68 -0.61 -13.47 8.93
CA VAL A 68 -0.17 -13.50 7.53
C VAL A 68 -0.62 -14.83 6.89
N ARG A 69 -0.21 -15.98 7.43
CA ARG A 69 -0.60 -17.30 6.89
C ARG A 69 -2.11 -17.50 6.85
N GLY A 70 -2.84 -17.17 7.91
CA GLY A 70 -4.30 -17.31 7.94
C GLY A 70 -5.04 -16.43 6.91
N TYR A 71 -4.41 -15.34 6.45
CA TYR A 71 -4.94 -14.50 5.38
C TYR A 71 -4.62 -15.02 3.97
N PHE A 72 -3.44 -15.64 3.78
CA PHE A 72 -2.98 -16.15 2.48
C PHE A 72 -3.34 -17.61 2.21
N ASP A 73 -3.26 -18.50 3.21
CA ASP A 73 -3.57 -19.94 3.08
C ASP A 73 -5.05 -20.19 2.72
N ARG A 74 -5.94 -19.21 2.96
CA ARG A 74 -7.35 -19.27 2.50
C ARG A 74 -7.54 -18.90 1.03
N ARG A 75 -6.49 -18.43 0.35
CA ARG A 75 -6.49 -17.88 -1.00
C ARG A 75 -5.51 -18.59 -1.94
N ASP A 76 -5.10 -19.82 -1.59
CA ASP A 76 -4.09 -20.66 -2.26
C ASP A 76 -4.29 -20.92 -3.77
N ASP A 77 -5.41 -20.49 -4.36
CA ASP A 77 -5.61 -20.51 -5.82
C ASP A 77 -4.95 -19.33 -6.55
N MET A 78 -4.46 -18.29 -5.85
CA MET A 78 -3.81 -17.13 -6.48
C MET A 78 -2.29 -17.28 -6.54
N GLU A 79 -1.74 -17.20 -7.75
CA GLU A 79 -0.30 -17.31 -7.99
C GLU A 79 0.41 -15.95 -7.78
N PRO A 80 1.44 -15.87 -6.91
CA PRO A 80 2.23 -14.65 -6.76
C PRO A 80 3.12 -14.43 -7.99
N VAL A 81 3.14 -13.20 -8.51
CA VAL A 81 3.96 -12.83 -9.68
C VAL A 81 5.07 -11.87 -9.25
N SER A 82 6.31 -12.16 -9.67
CA SER A 82 7.46 -11.29 -9.40
C SER A 82 7.38 -9.96 -10.17
N ARG A 83 8.14 -8.94 -9.73
CA ARG A 83 8.16 -7.63 -10.41
C ARG A 83 8.68 -7.75 -11.83
N GLU A 84 9.74 -8.52 -12.02
CA GLU A 84 10.41 -8.73 -13.30
C GLU A 84 9.49 -9.46 -14.28
N GLU A 85 8.80 -10.49 -13.81
CA GLU A 85 7.85 -11.26 -14.60
C GLU A 85 6.63 -10.42 -14.99
N LEU A 86 6.05 -9.68 -14.04
CA LEU A 86 4.92 -8.79 -14.31
C LEU A 86 5.30 -7.75 -15.37
N ALA A 87 6.49 -7.15 -15.27
CA ALA A 87 6.96 -6.18 -16.26
C ALA A 87 7.08 -6.79 -17.66
N GLY A 88 7.54 -8.04 -17.78
CA GLY A 88 7.57 -8.80 -19.04
C GLY A 88 6.18 -9.01 -19.61
N ARG A 89 5.27 -9.60 -18.81
CA ARG A 89 3.88 -9.89 -19.22
C ARG A 89 3.11 -8.62 -19.61
N MET A 90 3.35 -7.49 -18.92
CA MET A 90 2.77 -6.19 -19.25
C MET A 90 3.24 -5.67 -20.61
N LYS A 91 4.55 -5.81 -20.90
CA LYS A 91 5.13 -5.37 -22.17
C LYS A 91 4.56 -6.15 -23.36
N ASP A 92 4.28 -7.44 -23.15
CA ASP A 92 3.74 -8.34 -24.17
C ASP A 92 2.19 -8.26 -24.27
N GLY A 93 1.54 -7.45 -23.42
CA GLY A 93 0.08 -7.29 -23.41
C GLY A 93 -0.69 -8.52 -22.96
N LEU A 94 -0.03 -9.44 -22.22
CA LEU A 94 -0.60 -10.73 -21.81
C LEU A 94 -1.50 -10.61 -20.57
N VAL A 95 -1.34 -9.53 -19.79
CA VAL A 95 -2.05 -9.34 -18.52
C VAL A 95 -2.80 -8.02 -18.48
N THR A 96 -3.94 -8.03 -17.79
CA THR A 96 -4.60 -6.81 -17.33
C THR A 96 -4.20 -6.53 -15.89
N VAL A 97 -3.56 -5.39 -15.66
CA VAL A 97 -3.13 -5.00 -14.31
C VAL A 97 -4.24 -4.22 -13.61
N ILE A 98 -4.63 -4.65 -12.42
CA ILE A 98 -5.64 -3.99 -11.59
C ILE A 98 -4.97 -3.41 -10.34
N ASP A 99 -5.12 -2.10 -10.14
CA ASP A 99 -4.70 -1.42 -8.91
C ASP A 99 -5.91 -1.27 -7.98
N VAL A 100 -5.89 -1.96 -6.83
CA VAL A 100 -7.00 -1.92 -5.86
C VAL A 100 -6.85 -0.84 -4.78
N ARG A 101 -5.85 0.03 -4.90
CA ARG A 101 -5.64 1.16 -3.99
C ARG A 101 -6.71 2.24 -4.20
N PRO A 102 -6.90 3.13 -3.20
CA PRO A 102 -7.75 4.31 -3.36
C PRO A 102 -7.36 5.21 -4.53
N PRO A 103 -8.33 5.90 -5.17
CA PRO A 103 -8.07 6.69 -6.37
C PRO A 103 -7.05 7.82 -6.20
N ASP A 104 -6.99 8.41 -4.99
CA ASP A 104 -6.04 9.48 -4.69
C ASP A 104 -4.59 9.00 -4.70
N GLU A 105 -4.34 7.74 -4.33
CA GLU A 105 -3.01 7.14 -4.42
C GLU A 105 -2.66 6.67 -5.82
N PHE A 106 -3.65 6.13 -6.54
CA PHE A 106 -3.49 5.80 -7.95
C PHE A 106 -3.06 7.05 -8.74
N ALA A 107 -3.71 8.19 -8.50
CA ALA A 107 -3.39 9.46 -9.16
C ALA A 107 -1.97 9.99 -8.87
N LEU A 108 -1.40 9.67 -7.71
CA LEU A 108 -0.02 10.06 -7.36
C LEU A 108 1.05 9.22 -8.08
N GLY A 109 0.69 8.02 -8.55
CA GLY A 109 1.58 7.13 -9.28
C GLY A 109 1.09 5.69 -9.24
N HIS A 110 1.11 5.03 -10.39
CA HIS A 110 0.66 3.66 -10.59
C HIS A 110 1.43 3.01 -11.75
N LEU A 111 1.33 1.68 -11.85
CA LEU A 111 1.91 0.94 -12.98
C LEU A 111 1.26 1.38 -14.30
N PRO A 112 2.05 1.64 -15.36
CA PRO A 112 1.50 2.06 -16.66
C PRO A 112 0.44 1.08 -17.18
N GLY A 113 -0.70 1.62 -17.63
CA GLY A 113 -1.81 0.82 -18.16
C GLY A 113 -2.65 0.08 -17.11
N ALA A 114 -2.34 0.21 -15.82
CA ALA A 114 -3.17 -0.36 -14.76
C ALA A 114 -4.54 0.31 -14.69
N ILE A 115 -5.57 -0.47 -14.40
CA ILE A 115 -6.94 0.03 -14.19
C ILE A 115 -7.17 0.15 -12.68
N ASN A 116 -7.58 1.33 -12.22
CA ASN A 116 -7.95 1.50 -10.82
C ASN A 116 -9.33 0.89 -10.54
N VAL A 117 -9.36 -0.10 -9.64
CA VAL A 117 -10.57 -0.73 -9.13
C VAL A 117 -10.44 -0.80 -7.61
N PRO A 118 -10.74 0.28 -6.86
CA PRO A 118 -10.56 0.31 -5.42
C PRO A 118 -11.23 -0.87 -4.73
N LEU A 119 -10.60 -1.45 -3.70
CA LEU A 119 -11.04 -2.70 -3.08
C LEU A 119 -12.54 -2.71 -2.71
N GLY A 120 -13.07 -1.60 -2.18
CA GLY A 120 -14.50 -1.49 -1.80
C GLY A 120 -15.48 -1.45 -2.99
N GLN A 121 -14.99 -1.33 -4.22
CA GLN A 121 -15.77 -1.36 -5.46
C GLN A 121 -15.52 -2.63 -6.27
N LEU A 122 -14.56 -3.48 -5.86
CA LEU A 122 -14.10 -4.61 -6.65
C LEU A 122 -15.23 -5.60 -6.93
N GLU A 123 -16.00 -5.98 -5.91
CA GLU A 123 -17.14 -6.90 -6.05
C GLU A 123 -18.15 -6.44 -7.10
N GLN A 124 -18.47 -5.15 -7.11
CA GLN A 124 -19.43 -4.56 -8.04
C GLN A 124 -18.91 -4.50 -9.48
N ARG A 125 -17.59 -4.56 -9.65
CA ARG A 125 -16.93 -4.47 -10.96
C ARG A 125 -16.40 -5.81 -11.46
N LEU A 126 -16.65 -6.91 -10.76
CA LEU A 126 -16.22 -8.24 -11.18
C LEU A 126 -16.74 -8.62 -12.57
N SER A 127 -17.96 -8.21 -12.91
CA SER A 127 -18.54 -8.43 -14.25
C SER A 127 -17.76 -7.73 -15.36
N ASP A 128 -17.24 -6.53 -15.10
CA ASP A 128 -16.46 -5.75 -16.06
C ASP A 128 -15.06 -6.37 -16.30
N LEU A 129 -14.59 -7.13 -15.30
CA LEU A 129 -13.29 -7.78 -15.30
C LEU A 129 -13.34 -9.19 -15.89
N ALA A 130 -14.49 -9.87 -15.86
CA ALA A 130 -14.64 -11.26 -16.31
C ALA A 130 -14.28 -11.49 -17.78
N ALA A 131 -14.33 -10.45 -18.63
CA ALA A 131 -13.99 -10.53 -20.04
C ALA A 131 -12.53 -10.19 -20.36
N LYS A 132 -11.70 -9.92 -19.34
CA LYS A 132 -10.29 -9.55 -19.53
C LYS A 132 -9.40 -10.79 -19.64
N PRO A 133 -8.26 -10.70 -20.34
CA PRO A 133 -7.20 -11.70 -20.22
C PRO A 133 -6.69 -11.77 -18.78
N GLU A 134 -5.74 -12.67 -18.50
CA GLU A 134 -5.17 -12.91 -17.17
C GLU A 134 -5.02 -11.61 -16.34
N ILE A 135 -5.61 -11.61 -15.14
CA ILE A 135 -5.65 -10.43 -14.28
C ILE A 135 -4.57 -10.56 -13.22
N VAL A 136 -3.71 -9.55 -13.14
CA VAL A 136 -2.78 -9.39 -12.01
C VAL A 136 -3.24 -8.19 -11.19
N ALA A 137 -3.65 -8.44 -9.95
CA ALA A 137 -4.04 -7.37 -9.02
C ALA A 137 -2.88 -6.99 -8.10
N TYR A 138 -2.72 -5.70 -7.79
CA TYR A 138 -1.77 -5.24 -6.78
C TYR A 138 -2.39 -4.17 -5.86
N CYS A 139 -1.82 -4.06 -4.66
CA CYS A 139 -2.23 -3.09 -3.65
C CYS A 139 -1.00 -2.47 -2.95
N ARG A 140 -1.12 -2.15 -1.65
CA ARG A 140 -0.02 -1.60 -0.86
C ARG A 140 0.72 -2.70 -0.11
N GLY A 141 2.04 -2.63 -0.15
CA GLY A 141 2.90 -3.43 0.71
C GLY A 141 3.17 -4.84 0.16
N PRO A 142 4.02 -5.60 0.85
CA PRO A 142 4.55 -6.88 0.38
C PRO A 142 3.62 -8.08 0.61
N TRP A 143 2.43 -7.80 1.13
CA TRP A 143 1.35 -8.76 1.37
C TRP A 143 0.16 -8.46 0.43
N CYS A 144 0.40 -7.65 -0.60
CA CYS A 144 -0.14 -7.98 -1.90
C CYS A 144 0.90 -8.86 -2.59
#